data_AF-A0A3D5Y383-F1
#
_entry.id   AF-A0A3D5Y383-F1
#
_cell.length_a   1.000
_cell.length_b   1.000
_cell.length_c   1.000
_cell.angle_alpha   90.00
_cell.angle_beta   90.00
_cell.angle_gamma   90.00
#
_symmetry.space_group_name_H-M   'P 1'
#
loop_
_entity.id
_entity.type
_entity.pdbx_description
1 polymer ?
#
loop_
_entity_poly.entity_id
_entity_poly.type
_entity_poly.pdbx_seq_one_letter_code
_entity_poly.pdbx_strand_id
1 'polypeptide(L)'
;MGLRGAIVAMSPERVIGQHGGLPWHYPADLKRFKRLTLGATIIMGRHTWESIGSRPLPGRRNVVVTSKQLTEVECFASIDDALATCSGDVWFIGGAQLYAEAL
;
A
#
# COMPACT_ATOMS: atom_id res chain seq x y z
N MET A 1 -8.85 -17.61 -7.05
CA MET A 1 -8.83 -16.91 -5.74
C MET A 1 -7.38 -16.61 -5.45
N GLY A 2 -6.98 -15.33 -5.40
CA GLY A 2 -5.57 -14.96 -5.17
C GLY A 2 -5.23 -14.78 -3.69
N LEU A 3 -3.95 -14.67 -3.38
CA LEU A 3 -3.45 -14.44 -2.04
C LEU A 3 -3.78 -13.01 -1.57
N ARG A 4 -4.17 -12.84 -0.31
CA ARG A 4 -4.36 -11.54 0.32
C ARG A 4 -3.42 -11.45 1.53
N GLY A 5 -2.64 -10.39 1.61
CA GLY A 5 -1.69 -10.21 2.71
C GLY A 5 -1.35 -8.75 2.96
N ALA A 6 -0.75 -8.48 4.12
CA ALA A 6 -0.13 -7.20 4.42
C ALA A 6 1.40 -7.33 4.33
N ILE A 7 2.07 -6.29 3.84
CA ILE A 7 3.53 -6.22 3.79
C ILE A 7 4.00 -4.92 4.44
N VAL A 8 4.76 -5.05 5.53
CA VAL A 8 5.20 -3.92 6.34
C VAL A 8 6.67 -4.06 6.71
N ALA A 9 7.40 -2.95 6.70
CA ALA A 9 8.69 -2.81 7.35
C ALA A 9 8.47 -2.08 8.69
N MET A 10 8.99 -2.64 9.77
CA MET A 10 8.63 -2.21 11.13
C MET A 10 9.84 -2.33 12.07
N SER A 11 10.07 -1.33 12.92
CA SER A 11 11.08 -1.41 13.98
C SER A 11 10.64 -2.37 15.11
N PRO A 12 11.55 -2.79 16.01
CA PRO A 12 11.17 -3.55 17.20
C PRO A 12 10.11 -2.87 18.07
N GLU A 13 10.10 -1.54 18.11
CA GLU A 13 9.15 -0.68 18.82
C GLU A 13 7.86 -0.43 18.02
N ARG A 14 7.65 -1.15 16.92
CA ARG A 14 6.49 -1.05 16.03
C ARG A 14 6.39 0.26 15.22
N VAL A 15 7.51 0.97 15.04
CA VAL A 15 7.54 2.15 14.17
C VAL A 15 7.46 1.71 12.71
N ILE A 16 6.49 2.25 11.97
CA ILE A 16 6.30 2.00 10.52
C ILE A 16 6.46 3.27 9.65
N GLY A 17 6.67 4.42 10.28
CA GLY A 17 6.79 5.71 9.61
C GLY A 17 7.01 6.85 10.60
N GLN A 18 7.65 7.92 10.14
CA GLN A 18 7.89 9.14 10.90
C GLN A 18 7.86 10.34 9.94
N HIS A 19 7.24 11.45 10.35
CA HIS A 19 7.15 12.69 9.55
C HIS A 19 6.68 12.48 8.09
N GLY A 20 5.74 11.55 7.88
CA GLY A 20 5.17 11.28 6.55
C GLY A 20 6.07 10.44 5.63
N GLY A 21 7.15 9.84 6.13
CA GLY A 21 8.01 8.93 5.38
C GLY A 21 8.50 7.74 6.21
N LEU A 22 9.35 6.91 5.62
CA LEU A 22 10.08 5.87 6.36
C LEU A 22 11.28 6.53 7.07
N PRO A 23 11.52 6.24 8.36
CA PRO A 23 12.65 6.82 9.10
C PRO A 23 14.01 6.16 8.75
N TRP A 24 14.03 5.29 7.75
CA TRP A 24 15.23 4.62 7.25
C TRP A 24 15.27 4.63 5.73
N HIS A 25 16.48 4.55 5.18
CA HIS A 25 16.72 4.30 3.77
C HIS A 25 17.44 2.97 3.61
N TYR A 26 16.69 1.92 3.27
CA TYR A 26 17.24 0.57 3.14
C TYR A 26 16.89 -0.05 1.76
N PRO A 27 17.79 0.08 0.76
CA PRO A 27 17.50 -0.33 -0.62
C PRO A 27 17.18 -1.82 -0.79
N ALA A 28 17.73 -2.69 0.05
CA ALA A 28 17.45 -4.13 0.00
C ALA A 28 15.98 -4.44 0.33
N ASP A 29 15.40 -3.74 1.32
CA ASP A 29 13.99 -3.85 1.65
C ASP A 29 13.09 -3.35 0.52
N LEU A 30 13.44 -2.22 -0.10
CA LEU A 30 12.69 -1.71 -1.25
C LEU A 30 12.72 -2.68 -2.44
N LYS A 31 13.86 -3.31 -2.71
CA LYS A 31 14.00 -4.37 -3.72
C LYS A 31 13.15 -5.60 -3.37
N ARG A 32 13.13 -5.99 -2.09
CA ARG A 32 12.30 -7.10 -1.60
C ARG A 32 10.82 -6.79 -1.72
N PHE A 33 10.37 -5.62 -1.28
CA PHE A 33 9.00 -5.12 -1.43
C PHE A 33 8.57 -5.12 -2.90
N LYS A 34 9.40 -4.59 -3.81
CA LYS A 34 9.12 -4.64 -5.25
C LYS A 34 8.93 -6.07 -5.74
N ARG A 35 9.85 -6.98 -5.42
CA ARG A 35 9.78 -8.38 -5.87
C ARG A 35 8.52 -9.09 -5.36
N LEU A 36 8.13 -8.85 -4.12
CA LEU A 36 6.96 -9.51 -3.51
C LEU A 36 5.62 -8.97 -4.02
N THR A 37 5.59 -7.71 -4.46
CA THR A 37 4.35 -7.03 -4.89
C THR A 37 4.20 -6.92 -6.40
N LEU A 38 5.23 -7.22 -7.19
CA LEU A 38 5.20 -7.06 -8.65
C LEU A 38 4.10 -7.92 -9.28
N GLY A 39 3.31 -7.35 -10.19
CA GLY A 39 2.20 -8.02 -10.86
C GLY A 39 0.91 -8.14 -10.03
N ALA A 40 0.95 -7.78 -8.74
CA ALA A 40 -0.20 -7.81 -7.84
C ALA A 40 -0.94 -6.46 -7.80
N THR A 41 -2.11 -6.46 -7.15
CA THR A 41 -2.75 -5.23 -6.70
C THR A 41 -2.15 -4.80 -5.37
N ILE A 42 -1.78 -3.53 -5.25
CA ILE A 42 -1.36 -2.92 -3.99
C ILE A 42 -2.43 -1.93 -3.53
N ILE A 43 -2.87 -2.09 -2.28
CA ILE A 43 -3.86 -1.22 -1.64
C ILE A 43 -3.13 -0.41 -0.58
N MET A 44 -3.30 0.92 -0.63
CA MET A 44 -2.70 1.86 0.31
C MET A 44 -3.70 2.91 0.78
N GLY A 45 -3.45 3.53 1.93
CA GLY A 45 -4.18 4.74 2.34
C GLY A 45 -3.65 5.99 1.65
N ARG A 46 -4.46 7.06 1.59
CA ARG A 46 -4.08 8.34 0.96
C ARG A 46 -2.75 8.92 1.42
N HIS A 47 -2.46 8.90 2.72
CA HIS A 47 -1.20 9.43 3.25
C HIS A 47 0.02 8.63 2.75
N THR A 48 -0.12 7.31 2.60
CA THR A 48 0.94 6.46 2.04
C THR A 48 1.15 6.77 0.57
N TRP A 49 0.07 6.96 -0.21
CA TRP A 49 0.16 7.43 -1.59
C TRP A 49 0.92 8.76 -1.72
N GLU A 50 0.63 9.73 -0.87
CA GLU A 50 1.32 11.02 -0.86
C GLU A 50 2.79 10.87 -0.46
N SER A 51 3.10 10.01 0.52
CA SER A 51 4.48 9.76 0.96
C SER A 51 5.39 9.18 -0.11
N ILE A 52 4.83 8.44 -1.08
CA ILE A 52 5.58 7.91 -2.23
C ILE A 52 5.61 8.87 -3.43
N GLY A 53 5.23 10.13 -3.21
CA GLY A 53 5.26 11.20 -4.19
C GLY A 53 4.06 11.23 -5.13
N SER A 54 2.93 10.62 -4.72
CA SER A 54 1.69 10.57 -5.51
C SER A 54 1.90 10.00 -6.92
N ARG A 55 2.69 8.93 -7.02
CA ARG A 55 3.02 8.27 -8.29
C ARG A 55 2.75 6.76 -8.22
N PRO A 56 2.13 6.18 -9.26
CA PRO A 56 1.93 4.74 -9.29
C PRO A 56 3.24 4.00 -9.23
N LEU A 57 3.30 2.97 -8.39
CA LEU A 57 4.42 2.06 -8.36
C LEU A 57 4.35 1.16 -9.59
N PRO A 58 5.34 1.19 -10.51
CA PRO A 58 5.23 0.56 -11.82
C PRO A 58 5.13 -0.96 -11.73
N GLY A 59 4.44 -1.56 -12.70
CA GLY A 59 4.23 -3.01 -12.78
C GLY A 59 3.26 -3.57 -11.73
N ARG A 60 2.43 -2.71 -11.13
CA ARG A 60 1.41 -3.04 -10.14
C ARG A 60 0.14 -2.26 -10.40
N ARG A 61 -1.02 -2.84 -10.07
CA ARG A 61 -2.26 -2.08 -9.97
C ARG A 61 -2.23 -1.30 -8.65
N ASN A 62 -2.36 0.01 -8.73
CA ASN A 62 -2.27 0.89 -7.55
C ASN A 62 -3.69 1.31 -7.16
N VAL A 63 -4.07 1.05 -5.91
CA VAL A 63 -5.37 1.39 -5.36
C VAL A 63 -5.20 2.19 -4.07
N VAL A 64 -5.95 3.28 -3.95
CA VAL A 64 -5.98 4.13 -2.76
C VAL A 64 -7.35 4.06 -2.08
N VAL A 65 -7.37 3.72 -0.79
CA VAL A 65 -8.59 3.82 0.03
C VAL A 65 -8.70 5.25 0.55
N THR A 66 -9.70 5.98 0.04
CA THR A 66 -9.96 7.40 0.30
C THR A 66 -11.31 7.82 -0.26
N SER A 67 -12.00 8.74 0.42
CA SER A 67 -13.20 9.40 -0.11
C SER A 67 -12.89 10.53 -1.10
N LYS A 68 -11.64 10.98 -1.18
CA LYS A 68 -11.17 12.01 -2.13
C LYS A 68 -10.80 11.39 -3.46
N GLN A 69 -11.18 12.03 -4.56
CA GLN A 69 -10.68 11.68 -5.89
C GLN A 69 -9.23 12.15 -6.06
N LEU A 70 -8.37 11.27 -6.55
CA LEU A 70 -6.97 11.53 -6.85
C LEU A 70 -6.71 11.28 -8.34
N THR A 71 -5.74 12.01 -8.88
CA THR A 71 -5.28 11.82 -10.27
C THR A 71 -4.34 10.61 -10.37
N GLU A 72 -4.34 9.93 -11.52
CA GLU A 72 -3.41 8.84 -11.86
C GLU A 72 -3.54 7.56 -11.02
N VAL A 73 -4.58 7.42 -10.20
CA VAL A 73 -4.76 6.24 -9.34
C VAL A 73 -6.24 5.95 -9.07
N GLU A 74 -6.58 4.67 -8.92
CA GLU A 74 -7.92 4.23 -8.58
C GLU A 74 -8.22 4.52 -7.10
N CYS A 75 -9.37 5.14 -6.82
CA CYS A 75 -9.79 5.52 -5.48
C CYS A 75 -11.08 4.79 -5.10
N PHE A 76 -11.13 4.21 -3.91
CA PHE A 76 -12.31 3.57 -3.34
C PHE A 76 -12.58 4.08 -1.92
N ALA A 77 -13.84 4.17 -1.54
CA ALA A 77 -14.23 4.70 -0.22
C ALA A 77 -13.96 3.73 0.93
N SER A 78 -13.82 2.43 0.65
CA SER A 78 -13.58 1.38 1.64
C SER A 78 -12.65 0.29 1.10
N ILE A 79 -12.09 -0.53 2.00
CA ILE A 79 -11.33 -1.72 1.62
C ILE A 79 -12.21 -2.73 0.87
N ASP A 80 -13.46 -2.92 1.28
CA ASP A 80 -14.37 -3.87 0.65
C ASP A 80 -14.68 -3.50 -0.80
N ASP A 81 -14.94 -2.22 -1.07
CA ASP A 81 -15.16 -1.72 -2.44
C ASP A 81 -13.93 -1.94 -3.31
N ALA A 82 -12.73 -1.68 -2.77
CA ALA A 82 -11.48 -1.95 -3.49
C ALA A 82 -11.32 -3.45 -3.79
N LEU A 83 -11.53 -4.31 -2.80
CA LEU A 83 -11.39 -5.76 -2.92
C LEU A 83 -12.39 -6.38 -3.90
N ALA A 84 -13.61 -5.83 -3.99
CA ALA A 84 -14.62 -6.28 -4.94
C ALA A 84 -14.16 -6.16 -6.41
N THR A 85 -13.22 -5.27 -6.70
CA THR A 85 -12.64 -5.10 -8.05
C THR A 85 -11.37 -5.90 -8.29
N CYS A 86 -10.82 -6.55 -7.26
CA CYS A 86 -9.53 -7.21 -7.34
C CYS A 86 -9.66 -8.65 -7.85
N SER A 87 -8.84 -8.99 -8.83
CA SER A 87 -8.54 -10.37 -9.22
C SER A 87 -7.05 -10.64 -9.01
N GLY A 88 -6.70 -11.86 -8.57
CA GLY A 88 -5.32 -12.21 -8.24
C GLY A 88 -4.87 -11.74 -6.85
N ASP A 89 -3.56 -11.57 -6.70
CA ASP A 89 -2.94 -11.30 -5.40
C ASP A 89 -3.11 -9.82 -5.00
N VAL A 90 -3.35 -9.61 -3.71
CA VAL A 90 -3.56 -8.29 -3.10
C VAL A 90 -2.61 -8.11 -1.91
N TRP A 91 -1.91 -6.98 -1.92
CA TRP A 91 -1.05 -6.56 -0.82
C TRP A 91 -1.53 -5.24 -0.21
N PHE A 92 -1.85 -5.25 1.07
CA PHE A 92 -1.98 -4.03 1.86
C PHE A 92 -0.59 -3.52 2.20
N ILE A 93 -0.28 -2.28 1.81
CA ILE A 93 1.06 -1.69 1.95
C ILE A 93 1.10 -0.51 2.94
N GLY A 94 0.01 -0.33 3.70
CA GLY A 94 -0.14 0.67 4.75
C GLY A 94 -0.88 1.92 4.33
N GLY A 95 -0.96 2.95 5.17
CA GLY A 95 -0.29 3.12 6.46
C GLY A 95 -1.08 2.58 7.66
N ALA A 96 -0.78 3.11 8.85
CA ALA A 96 -1.34 2.64 10.13
C ALA A 96 -2.88 2.47 10.11
N GLN A 97 -3.61 3.45 9.57
CA GLN A 97 -5.07 3.40 9.49
C GLN A 97 -5.54 2.25 8.58
N LEU A 98 -4.94 2.08 7.41
CA LEU A 98 -5.30 1.00 6.50
C LEU A 98 -4.97 -0.36 7.14
N TYR A 99 -3.82 -0.49 7.80
CA TYR A 99 -3.48 -1.74 8.50
C TYR A 99 -4.46 -2.06 9.63
N ALA A 100 -4.92 -1.06 10.38
CA ALA A 100 -5.89 -1.25 11.46
C ALA A 100 -7.28 -1.65 10.95
N GLU A 101 -7.64 -1.29 9.72
CA GLU A 101 -8.89 -1.68 9.07
C GLU A 101 -8.79 -3.04 8.37
N ALA A 102 -7.60 -3.40 7.87
CA ALA A 102 -7.36 -4.62 7.09
C ALA A 102 -7.04 -5.88 7.91
N LEU A 103 -6.64 -5.73 9.18
CA LEU A 103 -6.16 -6.80 10.08
C LEU A 103 -7.06 -6.95 11.30
#